data_AF-A0A1Q2CIB0-F1
#
_entry.id   AF-A0A1Q2CIB0-F1
#
_cell.length_a   1.000
_cell.length_b   1.000
_cell.length_c   1.000
_cell.angle_alpha   90.00
_cell.angle_beta   90.00
_cell.angle_gamma   90.00
#
_symmetry.space_group_name_H-M   'P 1'
#
loop_
_entity.id
_entity.type
_entity.pdbx_description
1 polymer ?
#
loop_
_entity_poly.entity_id
_entity_poly.type
_entity_poly.pdbx_seq_one_letter_code
_entity_poly.pdbx_strand_id
1 'polypeptide(L)'
;MGRRRKLWWATWPGALGFGAASLLLVLPALFAAVVFVSLRGDDSAGLDFQVEGPGAVSRILAVLLFIGAATLPVLTARWARKRWAGYLLLGVGLSAVAFIVGLIMLGVL
;
A
#
# COMPACT_ATOMS: atom_id res chain seq x y z
N MET A 1 -31.61 12.98 27.03
CA MET A 1 -30.56 13.23 26.02
C MET A 1 -29.54 12.09 26.07
N GLY A 2 -29.58 11.14 25.15
CA GLY A 2 -28.63 10.03 25.12
C GLY A 2 -27.22 10.54 24.81
N ARG A 3 -26.25 10.28 25.70
CA ARG A 3 -24.82 10.48 25.40
C ARG A 3 -24.50 9.64 24.17
N ARG A 4 -24.35 10.25 22.99
CA ARG A 4 -23.75 9.57 21.83
C ARG A 4 -22.35 9.13 22.27
N ARG A 5 -22.17 7.85 22.61
CA ARG A 5 -20.86 7.28 22.90
C ARG A 5 -19.96 7.62 21.72
N LYS A 6 -18.83 8.29 21.98
CA LYS A 6 -17.85 8.57 20.94
C LYS A 6 -17.35 7.20 20.43
N LEU A 7 -17.51 6.94 19.14
CA LEU A 7 -16.93 5.75 18.50
C LEU A 7 -15.41 5.79 18.70
N TRP A 8 -14.87 4.77 19.40
CA TRP A 8 -13.48 4.74 19.82
C TRP A 8 -12.51 4.86 18.63
N TRP A 9 -12.83 4.22 17.51
CA TRP A 9 -12.04 4.23 16.28
C TRP A 9 -12.04 5.59 15.56
N ALA A 10 -13.01 6.47 15.85
CA ALA A 10 -13.08 7.81 15.29
C ALA A 10 -12.38 8.88 16.14
N THR A 11 -11.81 8.47 17.27
CA THR A 11 -10.92 9.33 18.08
C THR A 11 -9.58 9.53 17.36
N TRP A 12 -8.81 10.55 17.77
CA TRP A 12 -7.48 10.78 17.22
C TRP A 12 -6.56 9.55 17.37
N PRO A 13 -6.47 8.90 18.56
CA PRO A 13 -5.68 7.68 18.70
C PRO A 13 -6.17 6.54 17.79
N GLY A 14 -7.49 6.34 17.69
CA GLY A 14 -8.06 5.32 16.82
C GLY A 14 -7.73 5.55 15.35
N ALA A 15 -7.90 6.78 14.86
CA ALA A 15 -7.59 7.14 13.48
C ALA A 15 -6.11 6.97 13.14
N LEU A 16 -5.22 7.35 14.06
CA LEU A 16 -3.79 7.12 13.92
C LEU A 16 -3.46 5.61 13.91
N GLY A 17 -4.13 4.83 14.76
CA GLY A 17 -3.98 3.37 14.78
C GLY A 17 -4.36 2.71 13.45
N PHE A 18 -5.50 3.09 12.86
CA PHE A 18 -5.91 2.57 11.55
C PHE A 18 -5.02 3.07 10.40
N GLY A 19 -4.56 4.32 10.47
CA GLY A 19 -3.57 4.84 9.52
C GLY A 19 -2.25 4.07 9.59
N ALA A 20 -1.74 3.81 10.79
CA ALA A 20 -0.52 3.03 11.00
C ALA A 20 -0.69 1.57 10.57
N ALA A 21 -1.83 0.94 10.87
CA ALA A 21 -2.11 -0.41 10.40
C ALA A 21 -2.17 -0.50 8.87
N SER A 22 -2.82 0.47 8.21
CA SER A 22 -2.81 0.60 6.76
C SER A 22 -1.40 0.81 6.21
N LEU A 23 -0.58 1.65 6.87
CA LEU A 23 0.81 1.86 6.50
C LEU A 23 1.61 0.55 6.53
N LEU A 24 1.50 -0.22 7.62
CA LEU A 24 2.18 -1.51 7.75
C LEU A 24 1.77 -2.50 6.65
N LEU A 25 0.49 -2.52 6.29
CA LEU A 25 -0.01 -3.38 5.21
C LEU A 25 0.52 -2.96 3.83
N VAL A 26 0.68 -1.67 3.56
CA VAL A 26 1.16 -1.23 2.24
C VAL A 26 2.69 -1.28 2.10
N LEU A 27 3.45 -1.53 3.17
CA LEU A 27 4.92 -1.54 3.13
C LEU A 27 5.51 -2.48 2.07
N PRO A 28 5.07 -3.75 1.93
CA PRO A 28 5.59 -4.63 0.88
C PRO A 28 5.30 -4.11 -0.53
N ALA A 29 4.14 -3.50 -0.75
CA ALA A 29 3.77 -2.90 -2.02
C ALA A 29 4.67 -1.70 -2.35
N LEU A 30 4.92 -0.84 -1.37
CA LEU A 30 5.81 0.31 -1.52
C LEU A 30 7.24 -0.15 -1.82
N PHE A 31 7.73 -1.15 -1.08
CA PHE A 31 9.05 -1.72 -1.29
C PHE A 31 9.18 -2.36 -2.68
N ALA A 32 8.24 -3.22 -3.06
CA ALA A 32 8.19 -3.85 -4.38
C ALA A 32 8.17 -2.81 -5.51
N ALA A 33 7.35 -1.77 -5.37
CA ALA A 33 7.26 -0.71 -6.36
C ALA A 33 8.59 0.05 -6.53
N VAL A 34 9.26 0.39 -5.42
CA VAL A 34 10.59 1.03 -5.46
C VAL A 34 11.63 0.14 -6.13
N VAL A 35 11.65 -1.16 -5.82
CA VAL A 35 12.55 -2.13 -6.45
C VAL A 35 12.30 -2.19 -7.96
N PHE A 36 11.05 -2.39 -8.39
CA PHE A 36 10.70 -2.51 -9.80
C PHE A 36 10.98 -1.24 -10.61
N VAL A 37 10.83 -0.06 -10.01
CA VAL A 37 11.17 1.21 -10.65
C VAL A 37 12.69 1.42 -10.75
N SER A 38 13.44 0.93 -9.77
CA SER A 38 14.90 1.14 -9.68
C SER A 38 15.71 0.17 -10.53
N LEU A 39 15.19 -1.02 -10.82
CA LEU A 39 15.85 -2.00 -11.70
C LEU A 39 16.04 -1.41 -13.10
N ARG A 40 17.27 -1.38 -13.62
CA ARG A 40 17.53 -0.97 -15.01
C ARG A 40 17.37 -2.19 -15.93
N GLY A 41 16.92 -1.94 -17.16
CA GLY A 41 16.57 -3.00 -18.12
C GLY A 41 17.77 -3.84 -18.60
N ASP A 42 18.98 -3.40 -18.29
CA ASP A 42 20.23 -3.93 -18.85
C ASP A 42 21.22 -4.37 -17.74
N ASP A 43 20.72 -5.01 -16.69
CA ASP A 43 21.60 -5.63 -15.70
C ASP A 43 22.20 -6.90 -16.30
N SER A 44 23.24 -6.70 -17.13
CA SER A 44 24.21 -7.72 -17.49
C SER A 44 25.05 -8.09 -16.25
N ALA A 45 24.41 -8.71 -15.26
CA ALA A 45 25.14 -9.59 -14.37
C ALA A 45 25.81 -10.62 -15.29
N GLY A 46 27.14 -10.76 -15.27
CA GLY A 46 27.94 -11.60 -16.19
C GLY A 46 27.69 -13.12 -16.11
N LEU A 47 26.43 -13.50 -15.98
CA LEU A 47 25.82 -14.80 -16.13
C LEU A 47 25.25 -14.85 -17.56
N ASP A 48 25.39 -15.98 -18.26
CA ASP A 48 24.85 -16.23 -19.61
C ASP A 48 23.31 -16.19 -19.71
N PHE A 49 22.63 -15.71 -18.66
CA PHE A 49 21.19 -15.51 -18.63
C PHE A 49 20.88 -14.01 -18.75
N GLN A 50 20.45 -13.58 -19.94
CA GLN A 50 19.74 -12.32 -20.08
C GLN A 50 18.43 -12.41 -19.30
N VAL A 51 18.41 -11.86 -18.09
CA VAL A 51 17.16 -11.61 -17.37
C VAL A 51 16.61 -10.31 -17.92
N GLU A 52 15.56 -10.37 -18.74
CA GLU A 52 14.86 -9.18 -19.21
C GLU A 52 14.36 -8.40 -17.98
N GLY A 53 14.89 -7.18 -17.80
CA GLY A 53 14.42 -6.30 -16.74
C GLY A 53 12.96 -5.87 -16.96
N PRO A 54 12.30 -5.30 -15.93
CA PRO A 54 10.92 -4.87 -16.05
C PRO A 54 10.73 -3.84 -17.17
N GLY A 55 9.86 -4.18 -18.14
CA GLY A 55 9.51 -3.33 -19.27
C GLY A 55 8.82 -2.01 -18.87
N ALA A 56 8.68 -1.07 -19.80
CA ALA A 56 8.14 0.26 -19.52
C ALA A 56 6.73 0.22 -18.87
N VAL A 57 5.87 -0.71 -19.30
CA VAL A 57 4.51 -0.86 -18.76
C VAL A 57 4.54 -1.29 -17.30
N SER A 58 5.36 -2.28 -16.91
CA SER A 58 5.43 -2.74 -15.53
C SER A 58 6.01 -1.67 -14.59
N ARG A 59 6.95 -0.84 -15.09
CA ARG A 59 7.44 0.33 -14.35
C ARG A 59 6.34 1.36 -14.10
N ILE A 60 5.53 1.68 -15.11
CA ILE A 60 4.39 2.60 -14.95
C ILE A 60 3.40 2.05 -13.92
N LEU A 61 3.08 0.76 -14.00
CA LEU A 61 2.21 0.11 -13.01
C LEU A 61 2.81 0.14 -11.60
N ALA A 62 4.13 -0.05 -11.46
CA ALA A 62 4.82 0.07 -10.18
C ALA A 62 4.73 1.50 -9.61
N VAL A 63 4.89 2.54 -10.44
CA VAL A 63 4.70 3.94 -10.01
C VAL A 63 3.26 4.19 -9.55
N LEU A 64 2.27 3.71 -10.29
CA LEU A 64 0.86 3.83 -9.89
C LEU A 64 0.57 3.08 -8.59
N LEU A 65 1.14 1.89 -8.42
CA LEU A 65 1.04 1.11 -7.19
C LEU A 65 1.66 1.88 -6.01
N PHE A 66 2.83 2.49 -6.19
CA PHE A 66 3.49 3.30 -5.17
C PHE A 66 2.60 4.48 -4.72
N ILE A 67 2.07 5.25 -5.68
CA ILE A 67 1.21 6.41 -5.39
C ILE A 67 -0.07 5.96 -4.69
N GLY A 68 -0.71 4.89 -5.18
CA GLY A 68 -1.90 4.31 -4.57
C GLY A 68 -1.64 3.84 -3.13
N ALA A 69 -0.59 3.03 -2.94
CA ALA A 69 -0.17 2.52 -1.64
C ALA A 69 0.17 3.65 -0.66
N ALA A 70 0.89 4.68 -1.08
CA ALA A 70 1.29 5.80 -0.22
C ALA A 70 0.11 6.66 0.25
N THR A 71 -0.96 6.75 -0.55
CA THR A 71 -2.15 7.55 -0.21
C THR A 71 -3.12 6.83 0.74
N LEU A 72 -3.15 5.50 0.73
CA LEU A 72 -4.07 4.68 1.53
C LEU A 72 -3.99 4.94 3.05
N PRO A 73 -2.81 5.05 3.69
CA PRO A 73 -2.72 5.34 5.13
C PRO A 73 -3.37 6.67 5.53
N VAL A 74 -3.14 7.70 4.71
CA VAL A 74 -3.68 9.05 4.93
C VAL A 74 -5.20 9.04 4.78
N LEU A 75 -5.70 8.39 3.73
CA LEU A 75 -7.14 8.27 3.49
C LEU A 75 -7.83 7.46 4.59
N THR A 76 -7.23 6.34 5.01
CA THR A 76 -7.77 5.48 6.07
C THR A 76 -7.88 6.23 7.40
N ALA A 77 -6.84 6.99 7.78
CA ALA A 77 -6.89 7.85 8.98
C ALA A 77 -7.96 8.96 8.85
N ARG A 78 -8.08 9.58 7.67
CA ARG A 78 -9.09 10.62 7.41
C ARG A 78 -10.52 10.07 7.46
N TRP A 79 -10.75 8.90 6.90
CA TRP A 79 -12.07 8.24 6.92
C TRP A 79 -12.44 7.76 8.32
N ALA A 80 -11.46 7.28 9.11
CA ALA A 80 -11.64 7.01 10.53
C ALA A 80 -12.17 8.25 11.27
N ARG A 81 -11.51 9.40 11.08
CA ARG A 81 -11.91 10.68 11.71
C ARG A 81 -13.30 11.13 11.30
N LYS A 82 -13.67 10.96 10.03
CA LYS A 82 -14.99 11.33 9.49
C LYS A 82 -16.11 10.37 9.89
N ARG A 83 -15.82 9.29 10.63
CA ARG A 83 -16.77 8.25 11.02
C ARG A 83 -17.38 7.51 9.83
N TRP A 84 -16.62 7.39 8.75
CA TRP A 84 -17.05 6.74 7.51
C TRP A 84 -16.64 5.26 7.53
N ALA A 85 -17.43 4.43 8.20
CA ALA A 85 -17.09 3.02 8.42
C ALA A 85 -16.86 2.24 7.11
N GLY A 86 -17.71 2.45 6.09
CA GLY A 86 -17.56 1.79 4.78
C GLY A 86 -16.26 2.16 4.08
N TYR A 87 -15.88 3.44 4.09
CA TYR A 87 -14.63 3.90 3.49
C TYR A 87 -13.40 3.46 4.30
N LEU A 88 -13.51 3.40 5.63
CA LEU A 88 -12.45 2.84 6.48
C LEU A 88 -12.17 1.37 6.14
N LEU A 89 -13.23 0.55 6.03
CA LEU A 89 -13.10 -0.85 5.62
C LEU A 89 -12.54 -0.97 4.21
N LEU A 90 -12.95 -0.09 3.29
CA LEU A 90 -12.39 -0.04 1.94
C LEU A 90 -10.90 0.32 1.95
N GLY A 91 -10.47 1.26 2.78
CA GLY A 91 -9.05 1.61 2.93
C GLY A 91 -8.21 0.46 3.48
N VAL A 92 -8.70 -0.23 4.52
CA VAL A 92 -8.02 -1.42 5.07
C VAL A 92 -8.00 -2.57 4.05
N GLY A 93 -9.13 -2.82 3.37
CA GLY A 93 -9.23 -3.84 2.34
C GLY A 93 -8.29 -3.59 1.16
N LEU A 94 -8.24 -2.36 0.65
CA LEU A 94 -7.29 -1.97 -0.40
C LEU A 94 -5.84 -2.07 0.07
N SER A 95 -5.56 -1.77 1.34
CA SER A 95 -4.22 -1.95 1.92
C SER A 95 -3.82 -3.43 1.95
N ALA A 96 -4.77 -4.33 2.26
CA ALA A 96 -4.54 -5.77 2.22
C ALA A 96 -4.34 -6.29 0.78
N VAL A 97 -5.08 -5.76 -0.19
CA VAL A 97 -4.84 -6.08 -1.61
C VAL A 97 -3.44 -5.62 -2.04
N ALA A 98 -3.05 -4.40 -1.69
CA ALA A 98 -1.71 -3.88 -1.97
C ALA A 98 -0.63 -4.77 -1.32
N PHE A 99 -0.82 -5.19 -0.07
CA PHE A 99 0.06 -6.14 0.61
C PHE A 99 0.29 -7.41 -0.21
N ILE A 100 -0.79 -8.07 -0.63
CA ILE A 100 -0.74 -9.31 -1.42
C ILE A 100 -0.02 -9.08 -2.75
N VAL A 101 -0.38 -8.01 -3.47
CA VAL A 101 0.27 -7.65 -4.75
C VAL A 101 1.77 -7.41 -4.55
N GLY A 102 2.17 -6.69 -3.49
CA GLY A 102 3.57 -6.47 -3.15
C GLY A 102 4.33 -7.77 -2.89
N LEU A 103 3.74 -8.71 -2.16
CA LEU A 103 4.35 -10.02 -1.91
C LEU A 103 4.52 -10.86 -3.19
N ILE A 104 3.52 -10.86 -4.07
CA ILE A 104 3.60 -11.53 -5.39
C ILE A 104 4.72 -10.91 -6.23
N MET A 105 4.80 -9.57 -6.29
CA MET A 105 5.86 -8.88 -7.03
C MET A 105 7.25 -9.18 -6.48
N LEU A 106 7.37 -9.42 -5.18
CA LEU A 106 8.63 -9.82 -4.54
C LEU A 106 8.93 -11.32 -4.67
N GLY A 107 8.04 -12.13 -5.25
CA GLY A 107 8.19 -13.58 -5.38
C GLY A 107 8.10 -14.33 -4.05
N VAL A 108 7.47 -13.74 -3.04
CA VAL A 108 7.28 -14.36 -1.70
C VAL A 108 6.02 -15.22 -1.67
N LEU A 109 5.03 -14.90 -2.50
CA LEU A 109 3.75 -15.60 -2.65
C LEU A 109 3.58 -16.05 -4.10
#